data_AF-A0A7U4GHL5-F1
#
_entry.id   AF-A0A7U4GHL5-F1
#
_cell.length_a   1.000
_cell.length_b   1.000
_cell.length_c   1.000
_cell.angle_alpha   90.00
_cell.angle_beta   90.00
_cell.angle_gamma   90.00
#
_symmetry.space_group_name_H-M   'P 1'
#
loop_
_entity.id
_entity.type
_entity.pdbx_description
1 polymer ?
#
loop_
_entity_poly.entity_id
_entity_poly.type
_entity_poly.pdbx_seq_one_letter_code
_entity_poly.pdbx_strand_id
1 'polypeptide(L)'
;MSSTLAIASLFGSSFLSATLLPGNSEILLVTLLTASSAPVMMLVLSATIGNTLGGLTNVVIGRLLPELKPQRGMSTALGWLQRFGPAALLLSWLPVVGDLMCVLAGWLRMPWGLVAFFLCLGKALRYIVLTVITLQGIAWWQ
;
A
#
# COMPACT_ATOMS: atom_id res chain seq x y z
N MET A 1 20.99 -13.77 3.73
CA MET A 1 20.56 -13.50 2.33
C MET A 1 21.37 -12.32 1.81
N SER A 2 21.63 -12.20 0.51
CA SER A 2 22.23 -10.97 -0.01
C SER A 2 21.23 -9.82 0.15
N SER A 3 21.71 -8.61 0.46
CA SER A 3 20.85 -7.43 0.67
C SER A 3 19.95 -7.17 -0.55
N THR A 4 20.46 -7.45 -1.75
CA THR A 4 19.70 -7.35 -3.01
C THR A 4 18.52 -8.31 -3.06
N LEU A 5 18.69 -9.57 -2.63
CA LEU A 5 17.58 -10.54 -2.61
C LEU A 5 16.50 -10.13 -1.61
N ALA A 6 16.89 -9.59 -0.45
CA ALA A 6 15.96 -9.10 0.56
C ALA A 6 15.12 -7.91 0.03
N ILE A 7 15.75 -6.97 -0.66
CA ILE A 7 15.07 -5.81 -1.25
C ILE A 7 14.12 -6.27 -2.37
N ALA A 8 14.56 -7.18 -3.24
CA ALA A 8 13.77 -7.69 -4.35
C ALA A 8 12.58 -8.54 -3.88
N SER A 9 12.76 -9.41 -2.88
CA SER A 9 11.68 -10.21 -2.32
C SER A 9 10.63 -9.34 -1.62
N LEU A 10 11.08 -8.30 -0.89
CA LEU A 10 10.18 -7.33 -0.27
C LEU A 10 9.41 -6.51 -1.30
N PHE A 11 10.06 -6.08 -2.37
CA PHE A 11 9.38 -5.40 -3.49
C PHE A 11 8.29 -6.29 -4.09
N GLY A 12 8.63 -7.54 -4.44
CA GLY A 12 7.69 -8.48 -5.04
C GLY A 12 6.52 -8.81 -4.10
N SER A 13 6.81 -9.05 -2.82
CA SER A 13 5.78 -9.27 -1.79
C SER A 13 4.87 -8.05 -1.63
N SER A 14 5.43 -6.84 -1.61
CA SER A 14 4.67 -5.59 -1.48
C SER A 14 3.78 -5.30 -2.69
N PHE A 15 4.29 -5.58 -3.90
CA PHE A 15 3.51 -5.47 -5.12
C PHE A 15 2.34 -6.47 -5.15
N LEU A 16 2.63 -7.75 -4.85
CA LEU A 16 1.63 -8.81 -4.86
C LEU A 16 0.62 -8.64 -3.72
N SER A 17 1.05 -8.11 -2.57
CA SER A 17 0.18 -7.87 -1.44
C SER A 17 -0.84 -6.77 -1.73
N ALA A 18 -0.45 -5.76 -2.50
CA ALA A 18 -1.35 -4.71 -2.95
C ALA A 18 -2.36 -5.20 -4.00
N THR A 19 -2.07 -6.26 -4.76
CA THR A 19 -2.94 -6.75 -5.85
C THR A 19 -3.81 -7.94 -5.47
N LEU A 20 -3.30 -8.89 -4.67
CA LEU A 20 -3.92 -10.22 -4.50
C LEU A 20 -3.93 -10.74 -3.05
N LEU A 21 -2.94 -10.40 -2.22
CA LEU A 21 -2.74 -11.04 -0.90
C LEU A 21 -2.69 -10.01 0.24
N PRO A 22 -3.77 -9.81 1.00
CA PRO A 22 -3.76 -8.83 2.09
C PRO A 22 -2.73 -9.20 3.17
N GLY A 23 -1.86 -8.24 3.54
CA GLY A 23 -1.05 -8.30 4.77
C GLY A 23 0.28 -9.06 4.71
N ASN A 24 0.72 -9.53 3.54
CA ASN A 24 1.93 -10.36 3.43
C ASN A 24 3.23 -9.54 3.45
N SER A 25 3.16 -8.28 3.00
CA SER A 25 4.34 -7.41 2.87
C SER A 25 4.83 -6.86 4.21
N GLU A 26 3.91 -6.66 5.14
CA GLU A 26 4.15 -6.10 6.47
C GLU A 26 4.95 -7.07 7.33
N ILE A 27 4.56 -8.35 7.33
CA ILE A 27 5.26 -9.42 8.05
C ILE A 27 6.69 -9.58 7.50
N LEU A 28 6.84 -9.56 6.17
CA LEU A 28 8.14 -9.68 5.52
C LEU A 28 9.04 -8.48 5.87
N LEU A 29 8.52 -7.25 5.88
CA LEU A 29 9.27 -6.06 6.29
C LEU A 29 9.77 -6.20 7.73
N VAL A 30 8.90 -6.54 8.68
CA VAL A 30 9.27 -6.71 10.10
C VAL A 30 10.37 -7.76 10.25
N THR A 31 10.24 -8.89 9.53
CA THR A 31 11.22 -9.99 9.57
C THR A 31 12.58 -9.56 9.02
N LEU A 32 12.61 -8.78 7.92
CA LEU A 32 13.86 -8.30 7.33
C LEU A 32 14.52 -7.19 8.17
N LEU A 33 13.72 -6.38 8.87
CA LEU A 33 14.20 -5.38 9.83
C LEU A 33 14.84 -6.04 11.05
N THR A 34 14.17 -7.02 11.67
CA THR A 34 14.71 -7.75 12.83
C THR A 34 15.96 -8.55 12.48
N ALA A 35 16.01 -9.13 11.27
CA ALA A 35 17.18 -9.85 10.76
C ALA A 35 18.31 -8.94 10.24
N SER A 36 18.17 -7.60 10.31
CA SER A 36 19.16 -6.62 9.81
C SER A 36 19.68 -6.93 8.40
N SER A 37 18.80 -7.47 7.54
CA SER A 37 19.22 -8.08 6.25
C SER A 37 19.55 -7.07 5.15
N ALA A 38 19.09 -5.82 5.30
CA ALA A 38 19.39 -4.71 4.39
C ALA A 38 19.20 -3.36 5.11
N PRO A 39 19.71 -2.25 4.54
CA PRO A 39 19.48 -0.91 5.10
C PRO A 39 17.98 -0.60 5.19
N VAL A 40 17.55 -0.11 6.35
CA VAL A 40 16.15 0.22 6.66
C VAL A 40 15.52 1.10 5.57
N MET A 41 16.23 2.13 5.13
CA MET A 41 15.75 3.05 4.10
C MET A 41 15.48 2.36 2.77
N MET A 42 16.32 1.40 2.36
CA MET A 42 16.13 0.66 1.12
C MET A 42 14.93 -0.29 1.19
N LEU A 43 14.70 -0.91 2.36
CA LEU A 43 13.53 -1.77 2.58
C LEU A 43 12.22 -0.97 2.52
N VAL A 44 12.18 0.18 3.18
CA VAL A 44 11.00 1.06 3.17
C VAL A 44 10.74 1.60 1.77
N LEU A 45 11.77 2.04 1.05
CA LEU A 45 11.63 2.53 -0.32
C LEU A 45 11.14 1.43 -1.26
N SER A 46 11.74 0.24 -1.22
CA SER A 46 11.35 -0.86 -2.11
C SER A 46 9.93 -1.35 -1.83
N ALA A 47 9.54 -1.47 -0.56
CA ALA A 47 8.19 -1.81 -0.17
C ALA A 47 7.17 -0.75 -0.64
N THR A 48 7.50 0.53 -0.43
CA THR A 48 6.64 1.66 -0.86
C THR A 48 6.45 1.67 -2.37
N ILE A 49 7.52 1.51 -3.15
CA ILE A 49 7.44 1.50 -4.62
C ILE A 49 6.64 0.28 -5.08
N GLY A 50 6.93 -0.91 -4.58
CA GLY A 50 6.21 -2.14 -4.95
C GLY A 50 4.71 -2.03 -4.65
N ASN A 51 4.35 -1.56 -3.46
CA ASN A 51 2.95 -1.41 -3.06
C ASN A 51 2.23 -0.30 -3.85
N THR A 52 2.92 0.82 -4.14
CA THR A 52 2.37 1.89 -4.97
C THR A 52 2.08 1.40 -6.38
N LEU A 53 3.00 0.65 -6.99
CA LEU A 53 2.81 0.06 -8.32
C LEU A 53 1.63 -0.93 -8.33
N GLY A 54 1.52 -1.80 -7.33
CA GLY A 54 0.39 -2.72 -7.22
C GLY A 54 -0.95 -1.98 -7.02
N GLY A 55 -0.95 -0.91 -6.23
CA GLY A 55 -2.12 -0.04 -6.08
C GLY A 55 -2.50 0.68 -7.39
N LEU A 56 -1.52 1.10 -8.20
CA LEU A 56 -1.78 1.63 -9.53
C LEU A 56 -2.37 0.57 -10.46
N THR A 57 -1.95 -0.70 -10.37
CA THR A 57 -2.60 -1.80 -11.08
C THR A 57 -4.08 -1.92 -10.69
N ASN A 58 -4.41 -1.78 -9.41
CA ASN A 58 -5.82 -1.75 -8.97
C ASN A 58 -6.59 -0.56 -9.54
N VAL A 59 -5.97 0.61 -9.65
CA VAL A 59 -6.58 1.77 -10.32
C VAL A 59 -6.84 1.48 -11.81
N VAL A 60 -5.91 0.83 -12.51
CA VAL A 60 -6.11 0.39 -13.90
C VAL A 60 -7.30 -0.56 -13.98
N ILE A 61 -7.34 -1.60 -13.13
CA ILE A 61 -8.44 -2.55 -13.07
C ILE A 61 -9.77 -1.81 -12.82
N GLY A 62 -9.80 -0.88 -11.87
CA GLY A 62 -10.95 -0.03 -11.58
C GLY A 62 -11.48 0.74 -12.78
N ARG A 63 -10.59 1.28 -13.62
CA ARG A 63 -10.98 2.00 -14.85
C ARG A 63 -11.59 1.10 -15.91
N LEU A 64 -11.17 -0.16 -15.96
CA LEU A 64 -11.62 -1.16 -16.94
C LEU A 64 -12.91 -1.86 -16.51
N LEU A 65 -13.28 -1.80 -15.22
CA LEU A 65 -14.49 -2.42 -14.71
C LEU A 65 -15.75 -1.69 -15.22
N PRO A 66 -16.77 -2.43 -15.70
CA PRO A 66 -18.07 -1.86 -16.03
C PRO A 66 -18.80 -1.34 -14.77
N GLU A 67 -19.94 -0.67 -14.93
CA GLU A 67 -20.72 -0.14 -13.81
C GLU A 67 -21.06 -1.24 -12.79
N LEU A 68 -20.37 -1.22 -11.65
CA LEU A 68 -20.59 -2.15 -10.56
C LEU A 68 -21.83 -1.73 -9.79
N LYS A 69 -22.74 -2.68 -9.50
CA LYS A 69 -23.80 -2.44 -8.52
C LYS A 69 -23.15 -2.18 -7.15
N PRO A 70 -23.38 -1.00 -6.53
CA PRO A 70 -22.74 -0.68 -5.27
C PRO A 70 -23.23 -1.63 -4.18
N GLN A 71 -22.32 -2.46 -3.65
CA GLN A 71 -22.58 -3.25 -2.45
C GLN A 71 -22.50 -2.35 -1.20
N ARG A 72 -23.13 -2.76 -0.09
CA ARG A 72 -23.26 -1.95 1.15
C ARG A 72 -21.93 -1.41 1.72
N GLY A 73 -20.81 -2.10 1.54
CA GLY A 73 -19.49 -1.59 1.94
C GLY A 73 -18.89 -0.59 0.94
N MET A 74 -19.26 -0.73 -0.34
CA MET A 74 -18.81 0.11 -1.43
C MET A 74 -19.46 1.50 -1.38
N SER A 75 -20.69 1.63 -0.88
CA SER A 75 -21.40 2.92 -0.79
C SER A 75 -20.75 3.89 0.19
N THR A 76 -20.27 3.41 1.35
CA THR A 76 -19.52 4.24 2.30
C THR A 76 -18.21 4.70 1.68
N ALA A 77 -17.44 3.76 1.14
CA ALA A 77 -16.21 4.03 0.42
C ALA A 77 -16.38 5.06 -0.72
N LEU A 78 -17.46 4.92 -1.51
CA LEU A 78 -17.84 5.86 -2.57
C LEU A 78 -18.20 7.24 -2.04
N GLY A 79 -18.97 7.32 -0.95
CA GLY A 79 -19.33 8.61 -0.33
C GLY A 79 -18.10 9.37 0.13
N TRP A 80 -17.09 8.68 0.65
CA TRP A 80 -15.81 9.28 1.03
C TRP A 80 -15.01 9.72 -0.19
N LEU A 81 -14.93 8.90 -1.25
CA LEU A 81 -14.26 9.29 -2.50
C LEU A 81 -14.97 10.45 -3.21
N GLN A 82 -16.30 10.53 -3.17
CA GLN A 82 -17.05 11.65 -3.76
C GLN A 82 -16.87 12.94 -2.95
N ARG A 83 -16.78 12.83 -1.61
CA ARG A 83 -16.63 14.00 -0.73
C ARG A 83 -15.20 14.53 -0.65
N PHE A 84 -14.21 13.64 -0.58
CA PHE A 84 -12.79 13.99 -0.40
C PHE A 84 -11.95 13.81 -1.67
N GLY A 85 -12.51 13.23 -2.72
CA GLY A 85 -11.80 13.05 -3.99
C GLY A 85 -10.55 12.17 -3.85
N PRO A 86 -9.45 12.52 -4.53
CA PRO A 86 -8.18 11.80 -4.44
C PRO A 86 -7.57 11.77 -3.04
N ALA A 87 -7.90 12.73 -2.16
CA ALA A 87 -7.39 12.75 -0.79
C ALA A 87 -7.90 11.57 0.05
N ALA A 88 -9.02 10.94 -0.33
CA ALA A 88 -9.50 9.71 0.30
C ALA A 88 -8.49 8.56 0.17
N LEU A 89 -7.59 8.59 -0.83
CA LEU A 89 -6.53 7.58 -0.99
C LEU A 89 -5.49 7.64 0.14
N LEU A 90 -5.41 8.71 0.92
CA LEU A 90 -4.59 8.72 2.13
C LEU A 90 -5.06 7.67 3.15
N LEU A 91 -6.36 7.36 3.17
CA LEU A 91 -6.91 6.26 3.97
C LEU A 91 -6.48 4.89 3.46
N SER A 92 -5.82 4.82 2.29
CA SER A 92 -5.19 3.57 1.83
C SER A 92 -4.05 3.11 2.72
N TRP A 93 -3.63 3.92 3.69
CA TRP A 93 -2.77 3.48 4.79
C TRP A 93 -3.33 2.23 5.49
N LEU A 94 -4.66 2.06 5.59
CA LEU A 94 -5.27 0.92 6.29
C LEU A 94 -5.14 -0.38 5.48
N PRO A 95 -4.78 -1.52 6.12
CA PRO A 95 -4.77 -2.82 5.46
C PRO A 95 -6.19 -3.16 4.97
N VAL A 96 -6.29 -3.84 3.82
CA VAL A 96 -7.55 -4.26 3.15
C VAL A 96 -8.40 -3.12 2.57
N VAL A 97 -8.61 -2.02 3.30
CA VAL A 97 -9.44 -0.88 2.84
C VAL A 97 -8.76 -0.14 1.68
N GLY A 98 -7.43 -0.04 1.71
CA GLY A 98 -6.71 0.77 0.74
C GLY A 98 -6.77 0.28 -0.70
N ASP A 99 -6.81 -1.02 -0.92
CA ASP A 99 -6.81 -1.57 -2.28
C ASP A 99 -8.18 -1.41 -2.93
N LEU A 100 -9.26 -1.49 -2.13
CA LEU A 100 -10.62 -1.14 -2.56
C LEU A 100 -10.72 0.35 -2.94
N MET A 101 -10.11 1.25 -2.16
CA MET A 101 -10.05 2.68 -2.50
C MET A 101 -9.34 2.94 -3.83
N CYS A 102 -8.28 2.17 -4.13
CA CYS A 102 -7.56 2.27 -5.41
C CYS A 102 -8.44 1.87 -6.59
N VAL A 103 -9.14 0.74 -6.48
CA VAL A 103 -10.10 0.28 -7.51
C VAL A 103 -11.19 1.32 -7.72
N LEU A 104 -11.77 1.86 -6.65
CA LEU A 104 -12.83 2.86 -6.74
C LEU A 104 -12.34 4.20 -7.32
N ALA A 105 -11.11 4.62 -7.01
CA ALA A 105 -10.51 5.81 -7.61
C ALA A 105 -10.31 5.65 -9.12
N GLY A 106 -9.93 4.44 -9.54
CA GLY A 106 -9.88 4.05 -10.95
C GLY A 106 -11.26 4.08 -11.60
N TRP A 107 -12.26 3.49 -10.94
CA TRP A 107 -13.64 3.45 -11.43
C TRP A 107 -14.25 4.84 -11.63
N LEU A 108 -14.01 5.76 -10.68
CA LEU A 108 -14.39 7.17 -10.78
C LEU A 108 -13.53 7.99 -11.76
N ARG A 109 -12.58 7.35 -12.45
CA ARG A 109 -11.67 7.93 -13.44
C ARG A 109 -10.92 9.17 -12.93
N MET A 110 -10.53 9.17 -11.65
CA MET A 110 -9.82 10.29 -11.02
C MET A 110 -8.50 10.65 -11.72
N PRO A 111 -8.00 11.89 -11.61
CA PRO A 111 -6.76 12.30 -12.27
C PRO A 111 -5.54 11.49 -11.76
N TRP A 112 -4.78 10.90 -12.69
CA TRP A 112 -3.64 10.01 -12.39
C TRP A 112 -2.61 10.64 -11.46
N GLY A 113 -2.26 11.91 -11.66
CA GLY A 113 -1.25 12.59 -10.85
C GLY A 113 -1.60 12.65 -9.37
N LEU A 114 -2.83 13.03 -9.05
CA LEU A 114 -3.30 13.10 -7.65
C LEU A 114 -3.45 11.70 -7.05
N VAL A 115 -3.96 10.74 -7.83
CA VAL A 115 -4.10 9.36 -7.37
C VAL A 115 -2.73 8.77 -7.01
N ALA A 116 -1.74 8.89 -7.91
CA ALA A 116 -0.40 8.39 -7.67
C ALA A 116 0.27 9.07 -6.47
N PHE A 117 0.10 10.40 -6.33
CA PHE A 117 0.66 11.16 -5.22
C PHE A 117 0.08 10.74 -3.86
N PHE A 118 -1.24 10.74 -3.71
CA PHE A 118 -1.88 10.39 -2.43
C PHE A 118 -1.73 8.91 -2.10
N LEU A 119 -1.74 8.03 -3.12
CA LEU A 119 -1.48 6.61 -2.93
C LEU A 119 -0.05 6.37 -2.43
N CYS A 120 0.95 6.97 -3.10
CA CYS A 120 2.35 6.87 -2.68
C CYS A 120 2.52 7.39 -1.25
N LEU A 121 1.92 8.54 -0.94
CA LEU A 121 1.99 9.14 0.39
C LEU A 121 1.36 8.23 1.46
N GLY A 122 0.18 7.67 1.21
CA GLY A 122 -0.50 6.75 2.14
C GLY A 122 0.29 5.45 2.38
N LYS A 123 0.85 4.86 1.32
CA LYS A 123 1.66 3.62 1.43
C LYS A 123 3.01 3.88 2.10
N ALA A 124 3.66 5.01 1.81
CA ALA A 124 4.89 5.44 2.48
C ALA A 124 4.65 5.60 3.99
N LEU A 125 3.57 6.28 4.39
CA LEU A 125 3.23 6.51 5.79
C LEU A 125 3.07 5.19 6.55
N ARG A 126 2.41 4.18 5.93
CA ARG A 126 2.24 2.85 6.51
C ARG A 126 3.57 2.19 6.83
N TYR A 127 4.48 2.13 5.87
CA TYR A 127 5.77 1.47 6.04
C TYR A 127 6.70 2.23 6.99
N ILE A 128 6.64 3.56 6.99
CA ILE A 128 7.37 4.38 7.97
C ILE A 128 6.90 4.07 9.39
N VAL A 129 5.58 4.09 9.65
CA VAL A 129 5.09 3.82 11.00
C VAL A 129 5.37 2.39 11.44
N LEU A 130 5.17 1.40 10.56
CA LEU A 130 5.56 0.02 10.86
C LEU A 130 7.05 -0.11 11.20
N THR A 131 7.90 0.57 10.45
CA THR A 131 9.35 0.58 10.69
C THR A 131 9.68 1.20 12.04
N VAL A 132 9.09 2.35 12.37
CA VAL A 132 9.30 3.03 13.67
C VAL A 132 8.84 2.15 14.83
N ILE A 133 7.63 1.57 14.74
CA ILE A 133 7.10 0.66 15.76
C ILE A 133 8.03 -0.56 15.92
N THR A 134 8.49 -1.14 14.82
CA THR A 134 9.38 -2.32 14.85
C THR A 134 10.72 -1.98 15.49
N LEU A 135 11.37 -0.89 15.08
CA LEU A 135 12.67 -0.49 15.61
C LEU A 135 12.59 -0.11 17.09
N GLN A 136 11.53 0.59 17.51
CA GLN A 136 11.30 0.85 18.93
C GLN A 136 11.02 -0.44 19.71
N GLY A 137 10.21 -1.35 19.16
CA GLY A 137 9.95 -2.65 19.79
C GLY A 137 11.22 -3.47 19.98
N ILE A 138 12.13 -3.49 19.00
CA ILE A 138 13.44 -4.15 19.12
C ILE A 138 14.27 -3.48 20.23
N ALA A 139 14.30 -2.15 20.28
CA ALA A 139 15.07 -1.40 21.28
C ALA A 139 14.56 -1.58 22.72
N TRP A 140 13.27 -1.88 22.90
CA TRP A 140 12.70 -2.19 24.22
C TRP A 140 13.03 -3.60 24.72
N TRP A 141 13.40 -4.51 23.81
CA TRP A 141 13.66 -5.91 24.11
C TRP A 141 15.16 -6.26 24.22
N GLN A 142 16.04 -5.29 23.99
CA GLN A 142 17.49 -5.38 24.22
C GLN A 142 17.86 -4.74 25.56
#